data_AF-A0A2A2R3M0-F1
#
_entry.id   AF-A0A2A2R3M0-F1
#
_cell.length_a   1.000
_cell.length_b   1.000
_cell.length_c   1.000
_cell.angle_alpha   90.00
_cell.angle_beta   90.00
_cell.angle_gamma   90.00
#
_symmetry.space_group_name_H-M   'P 1'
#
loop_
_entity.id
_entity.type
_entity.pdbx_description
1 polymer ?
#
loop_
_entity_poly.entity_id
_entity_poly.type
_entity_poly.pdbx_seq_one_letter_code
_entity_poly.pdbx_strand_id
1 'polypeptide(L)'
;MKKVLFTVIALIIFLLLLQFGPNGLYHREQAINAEIAKARGLTAQTETLPAPTPVASSTDSTATPAPTVAPSIDTNTGTPTTAAAPSTPKPSEPAPAAPAPTPAVPAAAPEVVQSTPPPAPAPTPAATPTPAPETPATTPEPVVAAAPRPPEPAPAAAPVAAPTPAPVVPTQPLPAPTTTVTTATTSTPTATASTAAVVAAASVPAVPVKKAKLSGSKVVILGYYRFSDLGATNTNPNRLSSETFAKQIAWLHDNGFEILALSDLIGRLKSGSPLPEHAAVITINNGYNNALTVAAPVLRQYNYPWSFLVYTDFIEQSPKSVTWTNLLDLSQNKVEIGSQTKSHPWLAETAGKSAEQYDKWLTNELTGSRRILEIKLKKPVTVLAYPYGNSNPTVEKKALALGYEAMLGISGEPITASTSPLNLGRLIINQYTSPYFETILSQKDFTVSNTQPAMGTQIREARPVISAKLNYAGKINPKSVTAELSTGGNFKNIYDPATQTVTFPTAKNLLEGPVFVLIKAKDQDTGKPIVVYWQFYYAPPKAT
;
A
#
# COMPACT_ATOMS: atom_id res chain seq x y z
N MET A 1 -17.08 36.77 31.00
CA MET A 1 -16.49 36.65 29.64
C MET A 1 -16.78 35.30 28.98
N LYS A 2 -16.04 34.19 29.23
CA LYS A 2 -16.10 32.95 28.39
C LYS A 2 -17.52 32.46 28.00
N LYS A 3 -18.48 32.39 28.94
CA LYS A 3 -19.88 31.99 28.62
C LYS A 3 -20.57 32.92 27.60
N VAL A 4 -20.40 34.24 27.74
CA VAL A 4 -21.00 35.26 26.86
C VAL A 4 -20.48 35.13 25.43
N LEU A 5 -19.17 34.92 25.27
CA LEU A 5 -18.54 34.72 23.95
C LEU A 5 -19.12 33.48 23.25
N PHE A 6 -19.35 32.39 23.99
CA PHE A 6 -19.95 31.18 23.44
C PHE A 6 -21.41 31.40 23.00
N THR A 7 -22.20 32.14 23.79
CA THR A 7 -23.58 32.52 23.41
C THR A 7 -23.61 33.42 22.16
N VAL A 8 -22.69 34.38 22.03
CA VAL A 8 -22.59 35.24 20.84
C VAL A 8 -22.19 34.44 19.60
N ILE A 9 -21.22 33.53 19.68
CA ILE A 9 -20.83 32.67 18.56
C ILE A 9 -21.99 31.75 18.15
N ALA A 10 -22.69 31.14 19.11
CA ALA A 10 -23.86 30.30 18.83
C ALA A 10 -24.99 31.11 18.16
N LEU A 11 -25.23 32.34 18.58
CA LEU A 11 -26.23 33.24 17.98
C LEU A 11 -25.86 33.63 16.54
N ILE A 12 -24.57 33.93 16.28
CA ILE A 12 -24.08 34.23 14.93
C ILE A 12 -24.24 33.01 14.00
N ILE A 13 -23.89 31.80 14.46
CA ILE A 13 -24.07 30.57 13.68
C ILE A 13 -25.56 30.31 13.42
N PHE A 14 -26.43 30.51 14.42
CA PHE A 14 -27.87 30.34 14.26
C PHE A 14 -28.48 31.35 13.26
N LEU A 15 -28.06 32.62 13.31
CA LEU A 15 -28.48 33.64 12.35
C LEU A 15 -27.98 33.35 10.92
N LEU A 16 -26.75 32.86 10.76
CA LEU A 16 -26.24 32.42 9.45
C LEU A 16 -27.02 31.21 8.90
N LEU A 17 -27.38 30.25 9.75
CA LEU A 17 -28.22 29.11 9.34
C LEU A 17 -29.65 29.53 8.96
N LEU A 18 -30.24 30.50 9.67
CA LEU A 18 -31.54 31.09 9.30
C LEU A 18 -31.48 31.88 7.99
N GLN A 19 -30.38 32.59 7.73
CA GLN A 19 -30.25 33.48 6.56
C GLN A 19 -29.89 32.74 5.26
N PHE A 20 -29.23 31.58 5.34
CA PHE A 20 -28.72 30.86 4.16
C PHE A 20 -29.19 29.40 4.02
N GLY A 21 -29.82 28.83 5.07
CA GLY A 21 -30.27 27.44 5.08
C GLY A 21 -29.12 26.42 5.08
N PRO A 22 -29.43 25.11 5.23
CA PRO A 22 -28.41 24.07 5.38
C PRO A 22 -27.50 23.88 4.16
N ASN A 23 -27.93 24.29 2.96
CA ASN A 23 -27.18 24.14 1.71
C ASN A 23 -26.48 25.43 1.24
N GLY A 24 -26.73 26.58 1.88
CA GLY A 24 -26.31 27.89 1.36
C GLY A 24 -24.80 28.09 1.26
N LEU A 25 -24.02 27.53 2.19
CA LEU A 25 -22.55 27.59 2.11
C LEU A 25 -22.01 26.78 0.92
N TYR A 26 -22.58 25.59 0.65
CA TYR A 26 -22.13 24.72 -0.44
C TYR A 26 -22.30 25.36 -1.82
N HIS A 27 -23.46 25.98 -2.07
CA HIS A 27 -23.70 26.72 -3.31
C HIS A 27 -22.81 27.97 -3.44
N ARG A 28 -22.44 28.60 -2.31
CA ARG A 28 -21.52 29.76 -2.34
C ARG A 28 -20.06 29.35 -2.57
N GLU A 29 -19.63 28.20 -2.06
CA GLU A 29 -18.32 27.62 -2.38
C GLU A 29 -18.23 27.23 -3.86
N GLN A 30 -19.27 26.61 -4.41
CA GLN A 30 -19.40 26.34 -5.85
C GLN A 30 -19.30 27.64 -6.69
N ALA A 31 -20.01 28.71 -6.29
CA ALA A 31 -19.95 30.00 -6.98
C ALA A 31 -18.55 30.65 -6.91
N ILE A 32 -17.90 30.64 -5.75
CA ILE A 32 -16.54 31.17 -5.56
C ILE A 32 -15.54 30.40 -6.44
N ASN A 33 -15.65 29.06 -6.49
CA ASN A 33 -14.79 28.23 -7.33
C ASN A 33 -15.02 28.47 -8.84
N ALA A 34 -16.27 28.73 -9.26
CA ALA A 34 -16.58 29.12 -10.64
C ALA A 34 -16.02 30.51 -10.99
N GLU A 35 -16.12 31.49 -10.08
CA GLU A 35 -15.53 32.83 -10.25
C GLU A 35 -14.00 32.74 -10.33
N ILE A 36 -13.35 31.87 -9.54
CA ILE A 36 -11.91 31.60 -9.61
C ILE A 36 -11.50 30.92 -10.93
N ALA A 37 -12.31 29.98 -11.45
CA ALA A 37 -12.04 29.35 -12.75
C ALA A 37 -12.12 30.37 -13.90
N LYS A 38 -13.15 31.23 -13.87
CA LYS A 38 -13.36 32.35 -14.79
C LYS A 38 -12.22 33.37 -14.72
N ALA A 39 -11.77 33.74 -13.52
CA ALA A 39 -10.63 34.64 -13.29
C ALA A 39 -9.27 34.04 -13.73
N ARG A 40 -9.19 32.71 -13.92
CA ARG A 40 -8.01 32.01 -14.46
C ARG A 40 -8.07 31.79 -15.98
N GLY A 41 -9.15 32.21 -16.65
CA GLY A 41 -9.33 32.03 -18.09
C GLY A 41 -9.69 30.60 -18.53
N LEU A 42 -9.96 29.67 -17.60
CA LEU A 42 -10.41 28.32 -17.94
C LEU A 42 -11.94 28.27 -18.12
N THR A 43 -12.42 28.82 -19.24
CA THR A 43 -13.75 28.49 -19.76
C THR A 43 -13.69 27.15 -20.47
N ALA A 44 -14.34 26.12 -19.91
CA ALA A 44 -14.48 24.83 -20.59
C ALA A 44 -15.32 25.00 -21.87
N GLN A 45 -14.78 24.60 -23.02
CA GLN A 45 -15.56 24.48 -24.24
C GLN A 45 -16.22 23.10 -24.30
N THR A 46 -17.53 23.08 -24.51
CA THR A 46 -18.31 21.86 -24.70
C THR A 46 -18.35 21.53 -26.20
N GLU A 47 -17.29 20.93 -26.73
CA GLU A 47 -17.29 20.47 -28.12
C GLU A 47 -18.20 19.24 -28.31
N THR A 48 -19.22 19.40 -29.14
CA THR A 48 -20.06 18.29 -29.64
C THR A 48 -19.44 17.69 -30.90
N LEU A 49 -19.15 16.39 -30.88
CA LEU A 49 -18.58 15.64 -32.01
C LEU A 49 -19.51 15.65 -33.24
N PRO A 50 -19.03 16.04 -34.44
CA PRO A 50 -19.72 15.78 -35.70
C PRO A 50 -19.52 14.32 -36.15
N ALA A 51 -20.46 13.81 -36.95
CA ALA A 51 -20.43 12.44 -37.48
C ALA A 51 -19.49 12.29 -38.71
N PRO A 52 -18.96 11.07 -38.98
CA PRO A 52 -18.00 10.85 -40.06
C PRO A 52 -18.65 10.63 -41.43
N THR A 53 -17.98 11.11 -42.49
CA THR A 53 -18.23 10.82 -43.91
C THR A 53 -16.90 10.61 -44.67
N PRO A 54 -16.88 9.92 -45.83
CA PRO A 54 -15.74 9.04 -46.15
C PRO A 54 -14.79 9.51 -47.28
N VAL A 55 -13.55 9.00 -47.20
CA VAL A 55 -12.63 8.60 -48.28
C VAL A 55 -12.46 9.52 -49.50
N ALA A 56 -11.22 9.98 -49.70
CA ALA A 56 -10.65 10.26 -51.03
C ALA A 56 -9.18 9.81 -51.08
N SER A 57 -8.71 9.34 -52.24
CA SER A 57 -7.35 8.86 -52.50
C SER A 57 -6.67 9.69 -53.59
N SER A 58 -5.33 9.79 -53.56
CA SER A 58 -4.52 10.34 -54.64
C SER A 58 -3.13 9.68 -54.68
N THR A 59 -2.49 9.70 -55.86
CA THR A 59 -1.30 8.89 -56.21
C THR A 59 -0.11 9.75 -56.68
N ASP A 60 0.96 9.08 -57.12
CA ASP A 60 2.10 9.58 -57.91
C ASP A 60 3.18 10.40 -57.15
N SER A 61 4.49 10.06 -57.18
CA SER A 61 5.50 9.90 -58.28
C SER A 61 6.34 11.19 -58.43
N THR A 62 7.64 11.22 -58.76
CA THR A 62 8.74 10.24 -59.02
C THR A 62 10.08 11.03 -59.08
N ALA A 63 11.26 10.44 -58.78
CA ALA A 63 12.58 10.81 -59.35
C ALA A 63 13.79 10.02 -58.77
N THR A 64 14.90 10.01 -59.53
CA THR A 64 16.23 9.39 -59.27
C THR A 64 17.26 10.06 -60.23
N PRO A 65 18.59 9.75 -60.29
CA PRO A 65 19.51 9.06 -59.35
C PRO A 65 20.92 9.74 -59.17
N ALA A 66 21.78 9.13 -58.33
CA ALA A 66 23.27 9.06 -58.45
C ALA A 66 24.11 10.37 -58.24
N PRO A 67 25.47 10.32 -58.10
CA PRO A 67 26.40 9.18 -58.21
C PRO A 67 27.41 8.96 -57.05
N THR A 68 28.20 7.89 -57.22
CA THR A 68 29.23 7.31 -56.33
C THR A 68 30.59 8.04 -56.35
N VAL A 69 31.32 8.03 -55.22
CA VAL A 69 32.80 8.12 -55.19
C VAL A 69 33.38 7.23 -54.07
N ALA A 70 34.48 6.51 -54.37
CA ALA A 70 35.39 5.88 -53.39
C ALA A 70 36.81 5.78 -53.97
N PRO A 71 37.85 6.01 -53.17
CA PRO A 71 39.00 5.09 -53.05
C PRO A 71 39.27 4.76 -51.56
N SER A 72 39.65 3.55 -51.12
CA SER A 72 40.77 2.66 -51.49
C SER A 72 42.09 2.94 -50.75
N ILE A 73 42.42 2.04 -49.82
CA ILE A 73 43.71 1.31 -49.67
C ILE A 73 44.99 2.15 -49.40
N ASP A 74 45.67 1.86 -48.28
CA ASP A 74 47.02 1.29 -48.33
C ASP A 74 47.41 0.49 -47.05
N THR A 75 48.59 -0.14 -47.05
CA THR A 75 48.97 -1.22 -46.12
C THR A 75 50.45 -1.22 -45.66
N ASN A 76 50.69 -1.95 -44.55
CA ASN A 76 51.86 -2.77 -44.25
C ASN A 76 53.14 -2.24 -43.53
N THR A 77 53.64 -3.15 -42.67
CA THR A 77 55.05 -3.39 -42.22
C THR A 77 55.84 -2.35 -41.41
N GLY A 78 56.39 -2.77 -40.25
CA GLY A 78 57.39 -2.01 -39.48
C GLY A 78 57.69 -2.51 -38.04
N THR A 79 58.43 -3.62 -37.89
CA THR A 79 59.00 -4.15 -36.61
C THR A 79 60.30 -4.90 -36.91
N PRO A 80 61.14 -5.34 -35.93
CA PRO A 80 61.04 -5.27 -34.45
C PRO A 80 61.51 -3.90 -33.89
N THR A 81 61.84 -3.63 -32.62
CA THR A 81 62.16 -4.39 -31.37
C THR A 81 61.85 -3.47 -30.16
N THR A 82 61.76 -3.81 -28.85
CA THR A 82 62.09 -4.98 -27.99
C THR A 82 61.20 -4.95 -26.71
N ALA A 83 61.54 -5.80 -25.71
CA ALA A 83 61.17 -5.76 -24.28
C ALA A 83 59.94 -6.58 -23.83
N ALA A 84 60.04 -7.14 -22.63
CA ALA A 84 59.22 -8.26 -22.15
C ALA A 84 57.85 -7.87 -21.57
N ALA A 85 56.90 -8.79 -21.65
CA ALA A 85 55.58 -8.70 -21.02
C ALA A 85 55.46 -9.69 -19.84
N PRO A 86 54.63 -9.39 -18.82
CA PRO A 86 54.08 -10.38 -17.89
C PRO A 86 52.62 -10.70 -18.23
N SER A 87 52.24 -11.99 -18.25
CA SER A 87 50.88 -12.43 -18.58
C SER A 87 50.32 -13.48 -17.62
N THR A 88 49.06 -13.25 -17.20
CA THR A 88 48.05 -14.25 -16.76
C THR A 88 48.42 -15.32 -15.71
N PRO A 89 47.77 -15.32 -14.52
CA PRO A 89 47.67 -16.53 -13.70
C PRO A 89 46.53 -17.46 -14.19
N LYS A 90 46.80 -18.78 -14.18
CA LYS A 90 45.81 -19.87 -14.27
C LYS A 90 46.03 -20.82 -13.05
N PRO A 91 45.13 -21.78 -12.75
CA PRO A 91 44.94 -22.26 -11.38
C PRO A 91 45.96 -23.33 -10.93
N SER A 92 46.00 -23.56 -9.62
CA SER A 92 46.77 -24.63 -8.97
C SER A 92 45.84 -25.72 -8.41
N GLU A 93 46.27 -26.97 -8.53
CA GLU A 93 45.64 -28.17 -7.95
C GLU A 93 46.64 -28.85 -6.96
N PRO A 94 46.33 -29.93 -6.23
CA PRO A 94 46.42 -29.86 -4.76
C PRO A 94 47.33 -30.90 -4.09
N ALA A 95 47.70 -30.62 -2.83
CA ALA A 95 48.27 -31.58 -1.87
C ALA A 95 48.26 -30.98 -0.44
N PRO A 96 48.39 -31.79 0.64
CA PRO A 96 47.89 -33.15 0.86
C PRO A 96 46.98 -33.25 2.11
N ALA A 97 46.55 -34.45 2.50
CA ALA A 97 45.62 -34.67 3.62
C ALA A 97 46.28 -34.64 5.03
N ALA A 98 45.47 -34.34 6.04
CA ALA A 98 45.77 -34.41 7.49
C ALA A 98 44.68 -35.27 8.21
N PRO A 99 44.91 -35.74 9.45
CA PRO A 99 44.34 -37.01 9.91
C PRO A 99 42.88 -36.98 10.39
N ALA A 100 42.25 -38.16 10.37
CA ALA A 100 40.87 -38.40 10.82
C ALA A 100 40.74 -38.49 12.36
N PRO A 101 39.59 -38.12 12.94
CA PRO A 101 39.29 -38.33 14.35
C PRO A 101 38.96 -39.80 14.67
N THR A 102 39.35 -40.24 15.86
CA THR A 102 39.13 -41.58 16.42
C THR A 102 37.63 -41.91 16.61
N PRO A 103 37.16 -43.17 16.44
CA PRO A 103 35.74 -43.50 16.59
C PRO A 103 35.25 -43.38 18.03
N ALA A 104 34.06 -42.79 18.22
CA ALA A 104 33.30 -42.90 19.46
C ALA A 104 32.50 -44.21 19.49
N VAL A 105 32.37 -44.81 20.68
CA VAL A 105 31.70 -46.10 20.91
C VAL A 105 30.19 -45.99 20.66
N PRO A 106 29.54 -46.95 19.97
CA PRO A 106 28.08 -47.00 19.87
C PRO A 106 27.44 -47.35 21.22
N ALA A 107 26.84 -46.36 21.88
CA ALA A 107 25.93 -46.61 23.00
C ALA A 107 24.61 -47.21 22.49
N ALA A 108 24.00 -48.07 23.31
CA ALA A 108 22.83 -48.87 22.90
C ALA A 108 21.60 -48.01 22.58
N ALA A 109 20.77 -48.50 21.64
CA ALA A 109 19.45 -47.95 21.40
C ALA A 109 18.53 -48.20 22.62
N PRO A 110 17.71 -47.22 23.05
CA PRO A 110 16.65 -47.47 24.01
C PRO A 110 15.56 -48.35 23.38
N GLU A 111 14.97 -49.24 24.17
CA GLU A 111 13.94 -50.18 23.69
C GLU A 111 12.70 -49.47 23.15
N VAL A 112 12.16 -49.97 22.03
CA VAL A 112 10.85 -49.59 21.52
C VAL A 112 9.78 -50.26 22.38
N VAL A 113 9.46 -49.64 23.52
CA VAL A 113 8.30 -50.03 24.33
C VAL A 113 7.03 -49.79 23.52
N GLN A 114 6.43 -50.86 23.00
CA GLN A 114 5.15 -50.80 22.30
C GLN A 114 4.02 -50.50 23.30
N SER A 115 3.76 -49.22 23.53
CA SER A 115 2.55 -48.77 24.23
C SER A 115 1.32 -49.04 23.36
N THR A 116 0.62 -50.13 23.64
CA THR A 116 -0.66 -50.45 22.99
C THR A 116 -1.70 -49.37 23.30
N PRO A 117 -2.45 -48.88 22.30
CA PRO A 117 -3.53 -47.94 22.56
C PRO A 117 -4.67 -48.61 23.33
N PRO A 118 -5.35 -47.90 24.25
CA PRO A 118 -6.55 -48.43 24.91
C PRO A 118 -7.66 -48.71 23.88
N PRO A 119 -8.50 -49.74 24.09
CA PRO A 119 -9.54 -50.10 23.15
C PRO A 119 -10.59 -48.99 22.99
N ALA A 120 -11.04 -48.77 21.75
CA ALA A 120 -12.11 -47.82 21.45
C ALA A 120 -13.44 -48.24 22.12
N PRO A 121 -14.26 -47.30 22.61
CA PRO A 121 -15.57 -47.62 23.17
C PRO A 121 -16.50 -48.21 22.10
N ALA A 122 -17.27 -49.22 22.49
CA ALA A 122 -18.18 -49.93 21.58
C ALA A 122 -19.32 -49.02 21.08
N PRO A 123 -19.83 -49.25 19.84
CA PRO A 123 -20.89 -48.43 19.27
C PRO A 123 -22.22 -48.59 20.03
N THR A 124 -22.87 -47.47 20.34
CA THR A 124 -24.24 -47.45 20.86
C THR A 124 -25.22 -47.90 19.76
N PRO A 125 -26.15 -48.84 20.02
CA PRO A 125 -27.06 -49.34 18.99
C PRO A 125 -28.07 -48.27 18.54
N ALA A 126 -28.37 -48.26 17.24
CA ALA A 126 -29.43 -47.43 16.68
C ALA A 126 -30.82 -47.96 17.06
N ALA A 127 -31.75 -47.05 17.39
CA ALA A 127 -33.16 -47.37 17.56
C ALA A 127 -33.93 -47.15 16.26
N THR A 128 -34.75 -48.13 15.87
CA THR A 128 -35.64 -48.10 14.70
C THR A 128 -36.90 -47.24 14.94
N PRO A 129 -37.68 -46.88 13.90
CA PRO A 129 -38.63 -45.77 13.97
C PRO A 129 -39.99 -46.14 14.58
N THR A 130 -40.71 -45.09 15.02
CA THR A 130 -42.12 -45.13 15.45
C THR A 130 -42.98 -44.37 14.42
N PRO A 131 -44.17 -44.87 14.02
CA PRO A 131 -44.88 -44.39 12.82
C PRO A 131 -45.72 -43.13 13.04
N ALA A 132 -46.11 -42.50 11.93
CA ALA A 132 -47.13 -41.45 11.90
C ALA A 132 -48.55 -42.03 11.76
N PRO A 133 -49.57 -41.40 12.37
CA PRO A 133 -50.97 -41.58 11.99
C PRO A 133 -51.62 -40.28 11.46
N GLU A 134 -52.14 -40.38 10.24
CA GLU A 134 -53.45 -39.90 9.77
C GLU A 134 -53.96 -38.47 10.04
N THR A 135 -54.15 -37.73 8.94
CA THR A 135 -55.09 -36.58 8.82
C THR A 135 -56.54 -37.10 8.70
N PRO A 136 -57.55 -36.31 9.11
CA PRO A 136 -58.60 -35.97 8.13
C PRO A 136 -59.21 -34.56 8.26
N ALA A 137 -60.12 -34.26 7.32
CA ALA A 137 -61.12 -33.16 7.29
C ALA A 137 -60.66 -31.74 6.84
N THR A 138 -61.06 -31.41 5.61
CA THR A 138 -60.88 -30.12 4.90
C THR A 138 -62.15 -29.25 4.88
N THR A 139 -62.02 -27.92 4.95
CA THR A 139 -62.91 -26.92 4.26
C THR A 139 -62.22 -25.53 4.20
N PRO A 140 -62.65 -24.58 3.33
CA PRO A 140 -62.12 -24.41 1.97
C PRO A 140 -61.29 -23.12 1.73
N GLU A 141 -60.84 -22.92 0.48
CA GLU A 141 -60.05 -21.77 0.02
C GLU A 141 -60.82 -20.44 -0.12
N PRO A 142 -60.11 -19.29 -0.08
CA PRO A 142 -60.36 -18.12 -0.91
C PRO A 142 -59.44 -18.09 -2.15
N VAL A 143 -59.96 -17.68 -3.30
CA VAL A 143 -59.35 -17.93 -4.61
C VAL A 143 -58.63 -16.70 -5.20
N VAL A 144 -57.35 -16.90 -5.60
CA VAL A 144 -56.53 -16.14 -6.59
C VAL A 144 -56.14 -14.68 -6.30
N ALA A 145 -54.82 -14.47 -6.27
CA ALA A 145 -54.14 -13.45 -7.08
C ALA A 145 -52.77 -14.00 -7.53
N ALA A 146 -52.57 -14.25 -8.83
CA ALA A 146 -51.37 -14.91 -9.34
C ALA A 146 -50.27 -13.90 -9.71
N ALA A 147 -49.03 -14.12 -9.21
CA ALA A 147 -47.85 -13.37 -9.64
C ALA A 147 -47.32 -13.90 -10.99
N PRO A 148 -46.74 -13.04 -11.86
CA PRO A 148 -46.34 -13.44 -13.21
C PRO A 148 -45.14 -14.40 -13.23
N ARG A 149 -45.19 -15.38 -14.16
CA ARG A 149 -44.08 -16.29 -14.45
C ARG A 149 -42.90 -15.50 -15.06
N PRO A 150 -41.64 -15.75 -14.65
CA PRO A 150 -40.47 -15.17 -15.32
C PRO A 150 -40.33 -15.70 -16.76
N PRO A 151 -39.74 -14.93 -17.69
CA PRO A 151 -39.59 -15.34 -19.09
C PRO A 151 -38.61 -16.50 -19.25
N GLU A 152 -38.91 -17.36 -20.22
CA GLU A 152 -38.11 -18.53 -20.60
C GLU A 152 -36.86 -18.11 -21.41
N PRO A 153 -35.68 -18.71 -21.18
CA PRO A 153 -34.46 -18.35 -21.92
C PRO A 153 -34.54 -18.79 -23.39
N ALA A 154 -34.16 -17.88 -24.30
CA ALA A 154 -34.12 -18.16 -25.73
C ALA A 154 -33.08 -19.25 -26.10
N PRO A 155 -33.32 -20.05 -27.16
CA PRO A 155 -32.42 -21.13 -27.56
C PRO A 155 -31.04 -20.63 -28.02
N ALA A 156 -30.00 -21.42 -27.75
CA ALA A 156 -28.62 -21.07 -28.08
C ALA A 156 -28.37 -21.08 -29.59
N ALA A 157 -27.66 -20.04 -30.09
CA ALA A 157 -27.19 -19.98 -31.46
C ALA A 157 -25.99 -20.93 -31.70
N ALA A 158 -25.91 -21.50 -32.90
CA ALA A 158 -24.82 -22.37 -33.31
C ALA A 158 -23.46 -21.62 -33.39
N PRO A 159 -22.32 -22.31 -33.19
CA PRO A 159 -21.01 -21.66 -33.18
C PRO A 159 -20.59 -21.16 -34.56
N VAL A 160 -20.35 -19.84 -34.68
CA VAL A 160 -19.70 -19.24 -35.84
C VAL A 160 -18.19 -19.48 -35.75
N ALA A 161 -17.58 -19.95 -36.84
CA ALA A 161 -16.14 -20.23 -36.88
C ALA A 161 -15.30 -18.96 -36.72
N ALA A 162 -14.21 -19.06 -35.96
CA ALA A 162 -13.27 -17.94 -35.77
C ALA A 162 -12.43 -17.69 -37.05
N PRO A 163 -12.17 -16.43 -37.42
CA PRO A 163 -11.29 -16.12 -38.55
C PRO A 163 -9.84 -16.44 -38.23
N THR A 164 -9.15 -17.10 -39.18
CA THR A 164 -7.72 -17.43 -39.09
C THR A 164 -6.86 -16.16 -38.98
N PRO A 165 -5.86 -16.09 -38.07
CA PRO A 165 -4.94 -14.97 -38.01
C PRO A 165 -4.03 -14.92 -39.26
N ALA A 166 -3.88 -13.73 -39.83
CA ALA A 166 -2.93 -13.47 -40.92
C ALA A 166 -1.47 -13.59 -40.43
N PRO A 167 -0.51 -13.97 -41.30
CA PRO A 167 0.88 -14.15 -40.91
C PRO A 167 1.55 -12.84 -40.44
N VAL A 168 2.36 -12.94 -39.39
CA VAL A 168 3.09 -11.81 -38.82
C VAL A 168 4.29 -11.45 -39.69
N VAL A 169 4.29 -10.23 -40.25
CA VAL A 169 5.47 -9.64 -40.91
C VAL A 169 6.43 -9.13 -39.83
N PRO A 170 7.74 -9.45 -39.87
CA PRO A 170 8.70 -8.97 -38.89
C PRO A 170 8.94 -7.46 -39.04
N THR A 171 8.65 -6.68 -38.00
CA THR A 171 8.92 -5.24 -37.96
C THR A 171 10.41 -4.96 -37.75
N GLN A 172 11.00 -4.13 -38.62
CA GLN A 172 12.36 -3.62 -38.43
C GLN A 172 12.47 -2.67 -37.22
N PRO A 173 13.67 -2.52 -36.61
CA PRO A 173 13.91 -1.53 -35.57
C PRO A 173 13.74 -0.09 -36.09
N LEU A 174 13.13 0.78 -35.28
CA LEU A 174 13.05 2.21 -35.56
C LEU A 174 14.43 2.86 -35.33
N PRO A 175 14.94 3.72 -36.23
CA PRO A 175 16.24 4.37 -36.04
C PRO A 175 16.22 5.37 -34.86
N ALA A 176 17.38 5.56 -34.23
CA ALA A 176 17.54 6.47 -33.11
C ALA A 176 17.45 7.96 -33.55
N PRO A 177 16.92 8.86 -32.71
CA PRO A 177 16.81 10.28 -33.05
C PRO A 177 18.16 10.99 -32.96
N THR A 178 18.66 11.48 -34.09
CA THR A 178 19.83 12.37 -34.15
C THR A 178 19.46 13.77 -33.68
N THR A 179 20.08 14.27 -32.61
CA THR A 179 19.93 15.66 -32.15
C THR A 179 20.76 16.62 -32.99
N THR A 180 20.14 17.27 -33.97
CA THR A 180 20.72 18.41 -34.68
C THR A 180 20.74 19.65 -33.79
N VAL A 181 21.94 20.17 -33.49
CA VAL A 181 22.08 21.44 -32.76
C VAL A 181 22.06 22.60 -33.76
N THR A 182 20.97 23.37 -33.78
CA THR A 182 20.88 24.61 -34.55
C THR A 182 21.07 25.81 -33.62
N THR A 183 22.19 26.51 -33.76
CA THR A 183 22.44 27.78 -33.08
C THR A 183 21.63 28.91 -33.72
N ALA A 184 20.56 29.35 -33.05
CA ALA A 184 19.82 30.56 -33.40
C ALA A 184 20.36 31.77 -32.61
N THR A 185 20.57 32.89 -33.29
CA THR A 185 21.16 34.11 -32.72
C THR A 185 20.17 34.97 -31.94
N THR A 186 20.71 35.85 -31.09
CA THR A 186 19.99 36.76 -30.20
C THR A 186 19.17 37.82 -30.94
N SER A 187 17.97 38.10 -30.43
CA SER A 187 17.31 39.40 -30.56
C SER A 187 16.57 39.73 -29.26
N THR A 188 16.61 41.00 -28.84
CA THR A 188 16.13 41.45 -27.52
C THR A 188 14.86 42.29 -27.67
N PRO A 189 13.73 41.93 -27.02
CA PRO A 189 12.57 42.81 -26.89
C PRO A 189 12.75 43.76 -25.70
N THR A 190 12.53 45.06 -25.91
CA THR A 190 12.56 46.08 -24.85
C THR A 190 11.44 45.86 -23.82
N ALA A 191 11.77 46.03 -22.54
CA ALA A 191 10.79 45.91 -21.46
C ALA A 191 9.92 47.17 -21.32
N THR A 192 8.60 46.98 -21.29
CA THR A 192 7.64 48.00 -20.81
C THR A 192 7.17 47.58 -19.42
N ALA A 193 7.27 48.47 -18.44
CA ALA A 193 7.00 48.14 -17.04
C ALA A 193 5.50 47.90 -16.75
N SER A 194 5.21 46.86 -15.98
CA SER A 194 3.90 46.63 -15.34
C SER A 194 4.13 46.31 -13.87
N THR A 195 3.55 47.12 -12.98
CA THR A 195 3.92 47.16 -11.56
C THR A 195 3.23 46.06 -10.75
N ALA A 196 3.78 44.85 -10.80
CA ALA A 196 3.36 43.76 -9.91
C ALA A 196 3.83 44.01 -8.47
N ALA A 197 2.91 44.04 -7.51
CA ALA A 197 3.21 44.29 -6.10
C ALA A 197 4.00 43.13 -5.48
N VAL A 198 5.19 43.41 -4.94
CA VAL A 198 6.02 42.41 -4.26
C VAL A 198 5.45 42.12 -2.87
N VAL A 199 4.68 41.03 -2.76
CA VAL A 199 4.34 40.44 -1.46
C VAL A 199 5.58 39.71 -0.94
N ALA A 200 6.35 40.37 -0.08
CA ALA A 200 7.55 39.79 0.52
C ALA A 200 7.17 38.56 1.38
N ALA A 201 7.64 37.38 0.99
CA ALA A 201 7.46 36.16 1.76
C ALA A 201 8.27 36.24 3.06
N ALA A 202 7.60 36.50 4.18
CA ALA A 202 8.24 36.55 5.49
C ALA A 202 8.80 35.16 5.85
N SER A 203 10.13 35.04 5.85
CA SER A 203 10.82 33.83 6.27
C SER A 203 10.63 33.63 7.78
N VAL A 204 9.80 32.65 8.16
CA VAL A 204 9.69 32.22 9.56
C VAL A 204 11.04 31.64 9.99
N PRO A 205 11.71 32.16 11.04
CA PRO A 205 12.99 31.62 11.50
C PRO A 205 12.78 30.22 12.09
N ALA A 206 13.59 29.26 11.66
CA ALA A 206 13.54 27.90 12.18
C ALA A 206 13.94 27.88 13.67
N VAL A 207 13.01 27.51 14.54
CA VAL A 207 13.28 27.32 15.97
C VAL A 207 14.13 26.06 16.15
N PRO A 208 15.28 26.13 16.85
CA PRO A 208 16.14 24.95 17.03
C PRO A 208 15.50 23.95 18.01
N VAL A 209 14.79 22.96 17.46
CA VAL A 209 14.22 21.84 18.22
C VAL A 209 15.33 21.03 18.88
N LYS A 210 15.21 20.78 20.19
CA LYS A 210 16.15 19.94 20.93
C LYS A 210 15.96 18.48 20.51
N LYS A 211 16.87 17.96 19.68
CA LYS A 211 16.94 16.53 19.37
C LYS A 211 17.10 15.73 20.66
N ALA A 212 16.10 14.91 21.00
CA ALA A 212 16.27 13.86 22.00
C ALA A 212 17.31 12.83 21.48
N LYS A 213 17.93 12.06 22.38
CA LYS A 213 18.98 11.10 22.01
C LYS A 213 18.47 9.67 22.17
N LEU A 214 17.93 9.11 21.09
CA LEU A 214 17.53 7.70 20.98
C LEU A 214 18.60 6.91 20.20
N SER A 215 18.69 5.59 20.39
CA SER A 215 19.83 4.79 19.92
C SER A 215 19.58 4.07 18.59
N GLY A 216 20.28 4.53 17.55
CA GLY A 216 20.48 3.84 16.27
C GLY A 216 19.53 4.28 15.16
N SER A 217 20.10 4.65 14.01
CA SER A 217 19.37 5.16 12.83
C SER A 217 18.30 4.22 12.30
N LYS A 218 17.05 4.67 12.40
CA LYS A 218 15.85 3.93 12.01
C LYS A 218 14.85 4.90 11.38
N VAL A 219 14.09 4.41 10.41
CA VAL A 219 13.01 5.17 9.76
C VAL A 219 11.68 4.43 9.95
N VAL A 220 10.66 5.13 10.44
CA VAL A 220 9.30 4.55 10.54
C VAL A 220 8.46 5.01 9.37
N ILE A 221 7.97 4.07 8.55
CA ILE A 221 7.02 4.39 7.49
C ILE A 221 5.60 4.38 8.09
N LEU A 222 4.96 5.54 8.10
CA LEU A 222 3.59 5.73 8.57
C LEU A 222 2.59 5.42 7.45
N GLY A 223 1.54 4.66 7.74
CA GLY A 223 0.51 4.27 6.78
C GLY A 223 -0.88 4.76 7.17
N TYR A 224 -1.37 5.79 6.48
CA TYR A 224 -2.72 6.35 6.62
C TYR A 224 -3.65 5.88 5.49
N TYR A 225 -4.97 6.10 5.61
CA TYR A 225 -5.95 5.72 4.57
C TYR A 225 -6.92 6.85 4.21
N ARG A 226 -7.74 7.31 5.17
CA ARG A 226 -8.82 8.27 4.93
C ARG A 226 -9.16 9.11 6.16
N PHE A 227 -9.67 10.30 5.91
CA PHE A 227 -9.87 11.35 6.91
C PHE A 227 -11.30 11.91 6.90
N SER A 228 -11.94 12.05 8.07
CA SER A 228 -13.18 12.84 8.25
C SER A 228 -13.65 12.81 9.70
N ASP A 229 -14.28 13.90 10.14
CA ASP A 229 -14.65 14.14 11.53
C ASP A 229 -16.04 13.57 11.89
N LEU A 230 -16.15 12.23 11.91
CA LEU A 230 -17.37 11.50 12.26
C LEU A 230 -17.56 11.26 13.78
N GLY A 231 -16.54 11.57 14.60
CA GLY A 231 -16.55 11.34 16.05
C GLY A 231 -16.95 9.91 16.42
N ALA A 232 -17.90 9.78 17.35
CA ALA A 232 -18.44 8.49 17.80
C ALA A 232 -19.19 7.67 16.73
N THR A 233 -19.57 8.27 15.59
CA THR A 233 -20.22 7.55 14.48
C THR A 233 -19.22 6.93 13.49
N ASN A 234 -17.91 7.00 13.79
CA ASN A 234 -16.87 6.43 12.95
C ASN A 234 -16.79 4.90 13.06
N THR A 235 -17.59 4.20 12.26
CA THR A 235 -17.63 2.73 12.18
C THR A 235 -16.46 2.09 11.42
N ASN A 236 -15.43 2.84 11.02
CA ASN A 236 -14.30 2.27 10.27
C ASN A 236 -12.94 2.54 10.95
N PRO A 237 -12.19 1.49 11.34
CA PRO A 237 -10.94 1.68 12.08
C PRO A 237 -9.88 2.43 11.28
N ASN A 238 -9.85 2.24 9.96
CA ASN A 238 -8.90 2.90 9.05
C ASN A 238 -9.36 4.32 8.64
N ARG A 239 -10.08 5.04 9.51
CA ARG A 239 -10.53 6.41 9.29
C ARG A 239 -10.14 7.29 10.49
N LEU A 240 -9.36 8.33 10.24
CA LEU A 240 -8.89 9.29 11.24
C LEU A 240 -9.68 10.61 11.15
N SER A 241 -9.66 11.42 12.21
CA SER A 241 -10.12 12.82 12.16
C SER A 241 -9.08 13.73 11.49
N SER A 242 -9.51 14.90 11.01
CA SER A 242 -8.62 15.96 10.53
C SER A 242 -7.74 16.48 11.68
N GLU A 243 -8.34 16.69 12.84
CA GLU A 243 -7.67 17.19 14.06
C GLU A 243 -6.57 16.22 14.55
N THR A 244 -6.83 14.91 14.60
CA THR A 244 -5.82 13.94 15.07
C THR A 244 -4.69 13.78 14.05
N PHE A 245 -4.98 13.86 12.75
CA PHE A 245 -3.91 13.90 11.74
C PHE A 245 -3.03 15.15 11.92
N ALA A 246 -3.63 16.34 12.03
CA ALA A 246 -2.89 17.58 12.24
C ALA A 246 -2.02 17.55 13.50
N LYS A 247 -2.55 17.02 14.62
CA LYS A 247 -1.79 16.82 15.86
C LYS A 247 -0.61 15.87 15.71
N GLN A 248 -0.76 14.78 14.94
CA GLN A 248 0.34 13.85 14.68
C GLN A 248 1.45 14.47 13.84
N ILE A 249 1.10 15.25 12.80
CA ILE A 249 2.11 15.95 11.99
C ILE A 249 2.82 17.05 12.80
N ALA A 250 2.08 17.81 13.62
CA ALA A 250 2.67 18.78 14.54
C ALA A 250 3.61 18.11 15.56
N TRP A 251 3.22 16.97 16.13
CA TRP A 251 4.06 16.23 17.07
C TRP A 251 5.37 15.73 16.43
N LEU A 252 5.32 15.23 15.18
CA LEU A 252 6.53 14.84 14.45
C LEU A 252 7.49 16.02 14.29
N HIS A 253 6.97 17.20 13.90
CA HIS A 253 7.73 18.44 13.80
C HIS A 253 8.35 18.85 15.14
N ASP A 254 7.53 18.94 16.19
CA ASP A 254 7.94 19.48 17.49
C ASP A 254 8.89 18.54 18.25
N ASN A 255 8.93 17.25 17.90
CA ASN A 255 9.92 16.27 18.38
C ASN A 255 11.12 16.09 17.44
N GLY A 256 11.19 16.85 16.34
CA GLY A 256 12.35 16.93 15.46
C GLY A 256 12.53 15.74 14.51
N PHE A 257 11.45 15.12 14.04
CA PHE A 257 11.50 14.09 13.00
C PHE A 257 11.83 14.69 11.62
N GLU A 258 12.82 14.10 10.96
CA GLU A 258 13.12 14.34 9.54
C GLU A 258 12.14 13.52 8.68
N ILE A 259 11.26 14.19 7.94
CA ILE A 259 10.30 13.51 7.06
C ILE A 259 10.93 13.31 5.69
N LEU A 260 11.24 12.06 5.37
CA LEU A 260 11.88 11.65 4.12
C LEU A 260 10.84 11.41 3.02
N ALA A 261 11.24 11.68 1.78
CA ALA A 261 10.57 11.12 0.61
C ALA A 261 10.82 9.60 0.56
N LEU A 262 9.85 8.82 0.09
CA LEU A 262 10.00 7.37 0.03
C LEU A 262 11.09 6.95 -0.96
N SER A 263 11.28 7.71 -2.04
CA SER A 263 12.39 7.54 -2.99
C SER A 263 13.77 7.78 -2.36
N ASP A 264 13.91 8.72 -1.40
CA ASP A 264 15.17 8.91 -0.69
C ASP A 264 15.46 7.75 0.27
N LEU A 265 14.44 7.27 1.00
CA LEU A 265 14.58 6.06 1.82
C LEU A 265 15.00 4.85 0.97
N ILE A 266 14.32 4.60 -0.15
CA ILE A 266 14.64 3.50 -1.07
C ILE A 266 16.05 3.68 -1.66
N GLY A 267 16.41 4.91 -2.03
CA GLY A 267 17.75 5.26 -2.53
C GLY A 267 18.84 4.89 -1.53
N ARG A 268 18.70 5.32 -0.27
CA ARG A 268 19.64 5.01 0.82
C ARG A 268 19.79 3.52 1.09
N LEU A 269 18.68 2.78 1.12
CA LEU A 269 18.71 1.32 1.29
C LEU A 269 19.43 0.62 0.12
N LYS A 270 19.26 1.10 -1.11
CA LYS A 270 19.94 0.57 -2.30
C LYS A 270 21.43 0.90 -2.34
N SER A 271 21.84 2.07 -1.86
CA SER A 271 23.24 2.52 -1.86
C SER A 271 24.02 2.14 -0.59
N GLY A 272 23.35 1.64 0.44
CA GLY A 272 23.93 1.48 1.78
C GLY A 272 24.23 2.81 2.49
N SER A 273 23.65 3.92 2.03
CA SER A 273 23.89 5.23 2.63
C SER A 273 23.20 5.35 4.01
N PRO A 274 23.80 6.10 4.96
CA PRO A 274 23.23 6.24 6.30
C PRO A 274 21.78 6.76 6.31
N LEU A 275 20.96 6.09 7.12
CA LEU A 275 19.65 6.59 7.52
C LEU A 275 19.82 7.67 8.62
N PRO A 276 18.95 8.68 8.70
CA PRO A 276 18.95 9.61 9.83
C PRO A 276 18.61 8.92 11.15
N GLU A 277 18.99 9.52 12.28
CA GLU A 277 18.67 8.98 13.61
C GLU A 277 17.17 9.04 13.94
N HIS A 278 16.51 10.14 13.58
CA HIS A 278 15.12 10.44 13.90
C HIS A 278 14.35 10.77 12.62
N ALA A 279 13.88 9.76 11.89
CA ALA A 279 13.19 9.96 10.61
C ALA A 279 11.91 9.13 10.44
N ALA A 280 11.02 9.64 9.60
CA ALA A 280 9.80 8.96 9.20
C ALA A 280 9.49 9.18 7.71
N VAL A 281 8.67 8.31 7.11
CA VAL A 281 8.09 8.50 5.77
C VAL A 281 6.58 8.48 5.90
N ILE A 282 5.89 9.42 5.24
CA ILE A 282 4.43 9.52 5.31
C ILE A 282 3.81 8.90 4.06
N THR A 283 3.08 7.80 4.22
CA THR A 283 2.32 7.16 3.13
C THR A 283 0.82 7.23 3.39
N ILE A 284 0.05 7.56 2.37
CA ILE A 284 -1.42 7.53 2.38
C ILE A 284 -1.86 6.50 1.33
N ASN A 285 -2.88 5.69 1.64
CA ASN A 285 -3.30 4.55 0.82
C ASN A 285 -4.70 4.77 0.19
N ASN A 286 -5.08 3.87 -0.71
CA ASN A 286 -6.44 3.65 -1.21
C ASN A 286 -7.10 4.78 -2.04
N GLY A 287 -6.42 5.88 -2.38
CA GLY A 287 -6.93 6.86 -3.35
C GLY A 287 -8.18 7.65 -2.92
N TYR A 288 -8.44 7.82 -1.62
CA TYR A 288 -9.56 8.66 -1.14
C TYR A 288 -9.29 10.15 -1.33
N ASN A 289 -10.27 10.91 -1.83
CA ASN A 289 -10.10 12.34 -2.12
C ASN A 289 -9.81 13.21 -0.87
N ASN A 290 -10.18 12.76 0.32
CA ASN A 290 -9.85 13.43 1.58
C ASN A 290 -8.34 13.46 1.90
N ALA A 291 -7.51 12.70 1.20
CA ALA A 291 -6.06 12.93 1.21
C ALA A 291 -5.70 14.35 0.69
N LEU A 292 -6.45 14.88 -0.28
CA LEU A 292 -6.22 16.23 -0.84
C LEU A 292 -6.86 17.33 0.01
N THR A 293 -8.04 17.10 0.59
CA THR A 293 -8.76 18.14 1.35
C THR A 293 -8.35 18.21 2.82
N VAL A 294 -7.79 17.14 3.39
CA VAL A 294 -7.38 17.10 4.80
C VAL A 294 -5.86 16.94 4.98
N ALA A 295 -5.24 15.95 4.34
CA ALA A 295 -3.83 15.65 4.61
C ALA A 295 -2.85 16.57 3.87
N ALA A 296 -3.04 16.78 2.57
CA ALA A 296 -2.15 17.60 1.75
C ALA A 296 -2.01 19.07 2.23
N PRO A 297 -3.05 19.76 2.74
CA PRO A 297 -2.90 21.11 3.29
C PRO A 297 -2.05 21.14 4.55
N VAL A 298 -2.23 20.16 5.46
CA VAL A 298 -1.42 20.02 6.68
C VAL A 298 0.05 19.73 6.32
N LEU A 299 0.30 18.73 5.47
CA LEU A 299 1.68 18.36 5.08
C LEU A 299 2.40 19.50 4.36
N ARG A 300 1.67 20.31 3.57
CA ARG A 300 2.21 21.51 2.92
C ARG A 300 2.64 22.60 3.91
N GLN A 301 1.98 22.76 5.07
CA GLN A 301 2.37 23.75 6.09
C GLN A 301 3.78 23.48 6.64
N TYR A 302 4.17 22.20 6.74
CA TYR A 302 5.49 21.76 7.19
C TYR A 302 6.47 21.48 6.04
N ASN A 303 6.07 21.72 4.78
CA ASN A 303 6.81 21.34 3.57
C ASN A 303 7.24 19.85 3.56
N TYR A 304 6.41 18.96 4.12
CA TYR A 304 6.73 17.55 4.27
C TYR A 304 6.42 16.74 3.01
N PRO A 305 7.38 15.92 2.51
CA PRO A 305 7.13 14.98 1.43
C PRO A 305 6.23 13.85 1.91
N TRP A 306 5.45 13.28 0.99
CA TRP A 306 4.60 12.13 1.25
C TRP A 306 4.31 11.38 -0.05
N SER A 307 3.92 10.11 0.10
CA SER A 307 3.59 9.24 -1.02
C SER A 307 2.11 8.82 -0.97
N PHE A 308 1.42 8.89 -2.11
CA PHE A 308 0.05 8.43 -2.27
C PHE A 308 0.02 7.11 -3.05
N LEU A 309 -0.36 6.03 -2.36
CA LEU A 309 -0.40 4.68 -2.90
C LEU A 309 -1.85 4.37 -3.28
N VAL A 310 -2.11 4.14 -4.56
CA VAL A 310 -3.48 4.10 -5.11
C VAL A 310 -3.72 2.85 -5.96
N TYR A 311 -4.95 2.34 -5.92
CA TYR A 311 -5.39 1.26 -6.79
C TYR A 311 -6.30 1.81 -7.88
N THR A 312 -6.05 1.39 -9.12
CA THR A 312 -6.56 2.10 -10.30
C THR A 312 -8.07 2.00 -10.47
N ASP A 313 -8.67 0.89 -10.04
CA ASP A 313 -10.11 0.65 -10.19
C ASP A 313 -10.98 1.41 -9.18
N PHE A 314 -10.40 2.26 -8.33
CA PHE A 314 -11.15 3.19 -7.47
C PHE A 314 -11.12 4.64 -8.00
N ILE A 315 -10.13 4.99 -8.82
CA ILE A 315 -9.98 6.32 -9.40
C ILE A 315 -11.24 6.64 -10.22
N GLU A 316 -11.79 7.83 -10.00
CA GLU A 316 -13.02 8.36 -10.65
C GLU A 316 -14.33 7.58 -10.41
N GLN A 317 -14.32 6.46 -9.69
CA GLN A 317 -15.54 5.65 -9.45
C GLN A 317 -16.59 6.33 -8.54
N SER A 318 -16.23 7.37 -7.78
CA SER A 318 -17.18 8.03 -6.87
C SER A 318 -16.73 9.43 -6.45
N PRO A 319 -17.62 10.28 -5.91
CA PRO A 319 -17.27 11.53 -5.23
C PRO A 319 -16.40 11.38 -3.96
N LYS A 320 -15.92 10.17 -3.65
CA LYS A 320 -15.03 9.86 -2.51
C LYS A 320 -13.62 9.44 -2.96
N SER A 321 -13.40 9.22 -4.26
CA SER A 321 -12.10 8.88 -4.84
C SER A 321 -11.47 10.07 -5.56
N VAL A 322 -10.16 9.99 -5.78
CA VAL A 322 -9.40 10.97 -6.59
C VAL A 322 -9.74 10.88 -8.08
N THR A 323 -9.52 11.99 -8.80
CA THR A 323 -9.49 12.01 -10.27
C THR A 323 -8.08 11.82 -10.82
N TRP A 324 -7.96 11.52 -12.12
CA TRP A 324 -6.66 11.54 -12.81
C TRP A 324 -6.02 12.93 -12.78
N THR A 325 -6.82 13.98 -12.92
CA THR A 325 -6.38 15.38 -12.80
C THR A 325 -5.76 15.65 -11.42
N ASN A 326 -6.39 15.16 -10.34
CA ASN A 326 -5.86 15.29 -8.99
C ASN A 326 -4.51 14.58 -8.82
N LEU A 327 -4.36 13.35 -9.34
CA LEU A 327 -3.11 12.61 -9.21
C LEU A 327 -1.98 13.20 -10.07
N LEU A 328 -2.30 13.78 -11.23
CA LEU A 328 -1.35 14.49 -12.07
C LEU A 328 -0.85 15.78 -11.39
N ASP A 329 -1.75 16.58 -10.83
CA ASP A 329 -1.41 17.78 -10.06
C ASP A 329 -0.53 17.46 -8.83
N LEU A 330 -0.92 16.46 -8.03
CA LEU A 330 -0.11 15.99 -6.90
C LEU A 330 1.28 15.52 -7.34
N SER A 331 1.36 14.72 -8.41
CA SER A 331 2.61 14.26 -8.99
C SER A 331 3.51 15.42 -9.43
N GLN A 332 2.95 16.46 -10.05
CA GLN A 332 3.69 17.67 -10.43
C GLN A 332 4.16 18.45 -9.18
N ASN A 333 3.34 18.53 -8.14
CA ASN A 333 3.63 19.18 -6.87
C ASN A 333 4.40 18.30 -5.85
N LYS A 334 5.36 17.50 -6.34
CA LYS A 334 6.32 16.69 -5.56
C LYS A 334 5.73 15.57 -4.68
N VAL A 335 4.46 15.19 -4.84
CA VAL A 335 3.90 14.01 -4.17
C VAL A 335 4.25 12.75 -4.97
N GLU A 336 4.73 11.72 -4.30
CA GLU A 336 5.12 10.46 -4.95
C GLU A 336 3.87 9.57 -5.14
N ILE A 337 3.52 9.22 -6.38
CA ILE A 337 2.37 8.34 -6.63
C ILE A 337 2.85 6.90 -6.84
N GLY A 338 2.38 5.97 -5.99
CA GLY A 338 2.72 4.54 -6.05
C GLY A 338 1.51 3.66 -6.34
N SER A 339 1.76 2.41 -6.74
CA SER A 339 0.71 1.42 -6.97
C SER A 339 0.22 0.80 -5.66
N GLN A 340 -1.05 0.43 -5.64
CA GLN A 340 -1.65 -0.47 -4.65
C GLN A 340 -2.47 -1.56 -5.35
N THR A 341 -1.96 -2.12 -6.46
CA THR A 341 -2.63 -3.06 -7.40
C THR A 341 -3.74 -2.43 -8.24
N LYS A 342 -4.46 -3.23 -9.04
CA LYS A 342 -5.52 -2.74 -9.94
C LYS A 342 -6.84 -2.67 -9.16
N SER A 343 -7.25 -3.76 -8.52
CA SER A 343 -8.55 -3.92 -7.85
C SER A 343 -8.51 -3.99 -6.32
N HIS A 344 -7.32 -3.87 -5.70
CA HIS A 344 -7.08 -4.02 -4.25
C HIS A 344 -7.47 -5.42 -3.68
N PRO A 345 -7.01 -6.55 -4.26
CA PRO A 345 -7.33 -7.88 -3.76
C PRO A 345 -6.30 -8.42 -2.75
N TRP A 346 -6.64 -9.51 -2.08
CA TRP A 346 -5.71 -10.37 -1.34
C TRP A 346 -4.76 -11.08 -2.31
N LEU A 347 -3.59 -10.48 -2.58
CA LEU A 347 -2.68 -10.93 -3.64
C LEU A 347 -2.15 -12.35 -3.44
N ALA A 348 -1.93 -12.77 -2.19
CA ALA A 348 -1.40 -14.10 -1.87
C ALA A 348 -2.46 -15.22 -1.96
N GLU A 349 -3.75 -14.87 -2.13
CA GLU A 349 -4.83 -15.85 -2.26
C GLU A 349 -5.09 -16.24 -3.71
N THR A 350 -4.92 -17.54 -4.00
CA THR A 350 -5.33 -18.11 -5.29
C THR A 350 -6.84 -18.00 -5.50
N ALA A 351 -7.64 -18.09 -4.42
CA ALA A 351 -9.09 -18.09 -4.45
C ALA A 351 -9.66 -19.10 -5.47
N GLY A 352 -9.12 -20.33 -5.48
CA GLY A 352 -9.55 -21.44 -6.35
C GLY A 352 -8.99 -21.42 -7.78
N LYS A 353 -8.22 -20.40 -8.16
CA LYS A 353 -7.55 -20.34 -9.48
C LYS A 353 -6.50 -21.43 -9.61
N SER A 354 -6.34 -21.98 -10.83
CA SER A 354 -5.15 -22.77 -11.20
C SER A 354 -3.88 -21.90 -11.16
N ALA A 355 -2.70 -22.53 -11.18
CA ALA A 355 -1.43 -21.79 -11.16
C ALA A 355 -1.31 -20.79 -12.32
N GLU A 356 -1.72 -21.18 -13.53
CA GLU A 356 -1.73 -20.31 -14.72
C GLU A 356 -2.76 -19.17 -14.59
N GLN A 357 -3.98 -19.48 -14.14
CA GLN A 357 -5.03 -18.48 -13.92
C GLN A 357 -4.62 -17.47 -12.84
N TYR A 358 -3.95 -17.92 -11.79
CA TYR A 358 -3.41 -17.08 -10.72
C TYR A 358 -2.26 -16.20 -11.24
N ASP A 359 -1.29 -16.74 -11.98
CA ASP A 359 -0.20 -15.94 -12.54
C ASP A 359 -0.71 -14.88 -13.54
N LYS A 360 -1.64 -15.25 -14.43
CA LYS A 360 -2.27 -14.32 -15.39
C LYS A 360 -3.04 -13.21 -14.67
N TRP A 361 -3.81 -13.55 -13.63
CA TRP A 361 -4.52 -12.59 -12.78
C TRP A 361 -3.56 -11.66 -12.02
N LEU A 362 -2.55 -12.22 -11.37
CA LEU A 362 -1.53 -11.47 -10.62
C LEU A 362 -0.73 -10.54 -11.54
N THR A 363 -0.43 -10.98 -12.76
CA THR A 363 0.16 -10.13 -13.82
C THR A 363 -0.74 -8.94 -14.15
N ASN A 364 -2.05 -9.15 -14.31
CA ASN A 364 -3.00 -8.08 -14.57
C ASN A 364 -3.12 -7.09 -13.39
N GLU A 365 -3.16 -7.58 -12.15
CA GLU A 365 -3.21 -6.74 -10.95
C GLU A 365 -1.97 -5.85 -10.78
N LEU A 366 -0.78 -6.40 -11.04
CA LEU A 366 0.49 -5.73 -10.85
C LEU A 366 0.86 -4.83 -12.05
N THR A 367 0.81 -5.37 -13.27
CA THR A 367 1.17 -4.64 -14.50
C THR A 367 0.11 -3.64 -14.92
N GLY A 368 -1.18 -4.01 -14.81
CA GLY A 368 -2.28 -3.13 -15.23
C GLY A 368 -2.29 -1.83 -14.43
N SER A 369 -2.20 -1.94 -13.10
CA SER A 369 -2.09 -0.79 -12.21
C SER A 369 -0.87 0.09 -12.53
N ARG A 370 0.33 -0.51 -12.56
CA ARG A 370 1.56 0.20 -12.90
C ARG A 370 1.43 0.95 -14.21
N ARG A 371 1.02 0.27 -15.28
CA ARG A 371 1.04 0.82 -16.63
C ARG A 371 -0.01 1.91 -16.84
N ILE A 372 -1.19 1.79 -16.24
CA ILE A 372 -2.21 2.85 -16.26
C ILE A 372 -1.68 4.10 -15.54
N LEU A 373 -1.07 3.93 -14.35
CA LEU A 373 -0.47 5.05 -13.61
C LEU A 373 0.66 5.72 -14.40
N GLU A 374 1.59 4.95 -14.98
CA GLU A 374 2.69 5.49 -15.80
C GLU A 374 2.21 6.30 -17.00
N ILE A 375 1.21 5.80 -17.73
CA ILE A 375 0.63 6.48 -18.90
C ILE A 375 -0.07 7.79 -18.47
N LYS A 376 -0.86 7.75 -17.39
CA LYS A 376 -1.65 8.91 -16.92
C LYS A 376 -0.79 9.99 -16.27
N LEU A 377 0.26 9.60 -15.56
CA LEU A 377 1.12 10.50 -14.77
C LEU A 377 2.41 10.91 -15.49
N LYS A 378 2.74 10.27 -16.62
CA LYS A 378 3.95 10.50 -17.43
C LYS A 378 5.26 10.37 -16.63
N LYS A 379 5.28 9.44 -15.66
CA LYS A 379 6.41 9.13 -14.77
C LYS A 379 6.47 7.63 -14.50
N PRO A 380 7.65 7.04 -14.23
CA PRO A 380 7.76 5.64 -13.80
C PRO A 380 7.07 5.43 -12.45
N VAL A 381 6.50 4.24 -12.24
CA VAL A 381 5.90 3.83 -10.96
C VAL A 381 6.62 2.59 -10.45
N THR A 382 7.51 2.80 -9.49
CA THR A 382 8.46 1.79 -8.99
C THR A 382 8.08 1.24 -7.61
N VAL A 383 7.05 1.79 -6.96
CA VAL A 383 6.61 1.41 -5.61
C VAL A 383 5.26 0.69 -5.64
N LEU A 384 5.15 -0.41 -4.89
CA LEU A 384 3.90 -1.14 -4.64
C LEU A 384 3.59 -1.16 -3.13
N ALA A 385 2.35 -0.88 -2.73
CA ALA A 385 1.83 -1.33 -1.44
C ALA A 385 1.00 -2.59 -1.63
N TYR A 386 1.28 -3.63 -0.84
CA TYR A 386 0.46 -4.83 -0.81
C TYR A 386 -0.90 -4.50 -0.16
N PRO A 387 -2.05 -4.75 -0.82
CA PRO A 387 -3.36 -4.62 -0.20
C PRO A 387 -3.43 -5.51 1.04
N TYR A 388 -3.96 -4.99 2.14
CA TYR A 388 -4.00 -5.67 3.45
C TYR A 388 -2.63 -6.14 3.98
N GLY A 389 -1.51 -5.70 3.37
CA GLY A 389 -0.17 -6.22 3.65
C GLY A 389 0.07 -7.66 3.18
N ASN A 390 -0.82 -8.19 2.33
CA ASN A 390 -0.86 -9.59 1.98
C ASN A 390 0.10 -9.91 0.82
N SER A 391 1.29 -10.43 1.12
CA SER A 391 2.29 -10.91 0.15
C SER A 391 2.66 -12.38 0.40
N ASN A 392 3.39 -12.95 -0.56
CA ASN A 392 4.13 -14.19 -0.41
C ASN A 392 5.31 -14.18 -1.41
N PRO A 393 6.27 -15.13 -1.33
CA PRO A 393 7.44 -15.14 -2.23
C PRO A 393 7.12 -15.22 -3.73
N THR A 394 5.92 -15.67 -4.12
CA THR A 394 5.47 -15.65 -5.52
C THR A 394 5.03 -14.24 -5.93
N VAL A 395 4.27 -13.54 -5.08
CA VAL A 395 3.87 -12.13 -5.29
C VAL A 395 5.09 -11.22 -5.33
N GLU A 396 6.03 -11.39 -4.39
CA GLU A 396 7.27 -10.60 -4.31
C GLU A 396 8.14 -10.78 -5.56
N LYS A 397 8.41 -12.03 -5.97
CA LYS A 397 9.18 -12.32 -7.20
C LYS A 397 8.47 -11.78 -8.45
N LYS A 398 7.15 -11.90 -8.53
CA LYS A 398 6.37 -11.40 -9.67
C LYS A 398 6.40 -9.86 -9.74
N ALA A 399 6.25 -9.17 -8.62
CA ALA A 399 6.34 -7.71 -8.57
C ALA A 399 7.75 -7.22 -8.95
N LEU A 400 8.81 -7.87 -8.46
CA LEU A 400 10.19 -7.54 -8.86
C LEU A 400 10.44 -7.77 -10.36
N ALA A 401 9.99 -8.91 -10.90
CA ALA A 401 10.11 -9.22 -12.34
C ALA A 401 9.29 -8.26 -13.23
N LEU A 402 8.21 -7.68 -12.70
CA LEU A 402 7.42 -6.62 -13.33
C LEU A 402 7.98 -5.21 -13.04
N GLY A 403 9.20 -5.13 -12.50
CA GLY A 403 9.98 -3.91 -12.33
C GLY A 403 9.49 -2.96 -11.25
N TYR A 404 8.81 -3.47 -10.21
CA TYR A 404 8.74 -2.76 -8.93
C TYR A 404 10.08 -2.86 -8.20
N GLU A 405 10.53 -1.75 -7.63
CA GLU A 405 11.84 -1.61 -6.97
C GLU A 405 11.76 -1.67 -5.44
N ALA A 406 10.58 -1.39 -4.89
CA ALA A 406 10.30 -1.51 -3.46
C ALA A 406 8.83 -1.85 -3.22
N MET A 407 8.56 -2.61 -2.17
CA MET A 407 7.23 -3.05 -1.81
C MET A 407 6.95 -2.88 -0.31
N LEU A 408 5.74 -2.38 0.00
CA LEU A 408 5.36 -1.85 1.30
C LEU A 408 4.32 -2.76 1.96
N GLY A 409 4.71 -3.36 3.09
CA GLY A 409 3.87 -4.21 3.92
C GLY A 409 3.11 -3.40 4.99
N ILE A 410 2.89 -4.04 6.14
CA ILE A 410 2.10 -3.53 7.29
C ILE A 410 2.69 -3.90 8.66
N SER A 411 3.91 -4.47 8.72
CA SER A 411 4.40 -5.20 9.90
C SER A 411 4.67 -4.35 11.14
N GLY A 412 4.61 -3.02 11.02
CA GLY A 412 4.99 -2.08 12.09
C GLY A 412 6.50 -2.00 12.36
N GLU A 413 7.32 -2.82 11.71
CA GLU A 413 8.76 -2.90 11.96
C GLU A 413 9.51 -1.64 11.46
N PRO A 414 10.39 -1.04 12.29
CA PRO A 414 11.25 0.06 11.85
C PRO A 414 12.22 -0.36 10.75
N ILE A 415 12.42 0.52 9.77
CA ILE A 415 13.37 0.32 8.68
C ILE A 415 14.79 0.62 9.17
N THR A 416 15.72 -0.30 8.91
CA THR A 416 17.16 -0.18 9.21
C THR A 416 17.97 -0.24 7.91
N ALA A 417 19.27 0.04 7.98
CA ALA A 417 20.17 -0.03 6.81
C ALA A 417 20.30 -1.44 6.20
N SER A 418 19.83 -2.50 6.89
CA SER A 418 19.80 -3.88 6.36
C SER A 418 18.40 -4.34 5.93
N THR A 419 17.37 -3.49 6.03
CA THR A 419 16.01 -3.85 5.60
C THR A 419 15.92 -3.92 4.07
N SER A 420 15.44 -5.05 3.54
CA SER A 420 15.22 -5.22 2.11
C SER A 420 14.13 -4.26 1.59
N PRO A 421 14.37 -3.51 0.49
CA PRO A 421 13.34 -2.71 -0.16
C PRO A 421 12.10 -3.51 -0.58
N LEU A 422 12.20 -4.84 -0.73
CA LEU A 422 11.10 -5.71 -1.17
C LEU A 422 10.08 -6.03 -0.05
N ASN A 423 10.37 -5.68 1.20
CA ASN A 423 9.47 -5.80 2.33
C ASN A 423 9.69 -4.66 3.34
N LEU A 424 9.24 -3.46 2.99
CA LEU A 424 9.29 -2.30 3.87
C LEU A 424 8.10 -2.33 4.85
N GLY A 425 8.41 -2.56 6.13
CA GLY A 425 7.46 -2.50 7.23
C GLY A 425 6.78 -1.13 7.36
N ARG A 426 5.50 -1.11 7.75
CA ARG A 426 4.75 0.13 7.96
C ARG A 426 3.95 0.10 9.25
N LEU A 427 4.07 1.17 10.03
CA LEU A 427 3.20 1.48 11.16
C LEU A 427 1.87 2.01 10.62
N ILE A 428 0.84 1.18 10.62
CA ILE A 428 -0.48 1.54 10.14
C ILE A 428 -1.21 2.37 11.20
N ILE A 429 -1.64 3.59 10.82
CA ILE A 429 -2.36 4.51 11.71
C ILE A 429 -3.87 4.35 11.51
N ASN A 430 -4.52 3.86 12.56
CA ASN A 430 -5.95 3.55 12.64
C ASN A 430 -6.46 3.87 14.06
N GLN A 431 -7.76 3.66 14.32
CA GLN A 431 -8.38 3.92 15.63
C GLN A 431 -7.70 3.21 16.83
N TYR A 432 -7.02 2.08 16.62
CA TYR A 432 -6.38 1.28 17.68
C TYR A 432 -4.92 1.66 17.90
N THR A 433 -4.18 2.07 16.86
CA THR A 433 -2.78 2.48 16.94
C THR A 433 -2.60 3.97 17.20
N SER A 434 -3.51 4.81 16.68
CA SER A 434 -3.46 6.27 16.83
C SER A 434 -3.42 6.78 18.29
N PRO A 435 -4.09 6.17 19.28
CA PRO A 435 -3.98 6.59 20.69
C PRO A 435 -2.59 6.34 21.30
N TYR A 436 -1.74 5.56 20.64
CA TYR A 436 -0.40 5.19 21.10
C TYR A 436 0.70 5.69 20.16
N PHE A 437 0.38 6.58 19.21
CA PHE A 437 1.30 7.13 18.21
C PHE A 437 2.62 7.62 18.82
N GLU A 438 2.54 8.50 19.83
CA GLU A 438 3.70 9.06 20.52
C GLU A 438 4.51 7.98 21.27
N THR A 439 3.82 7.02 21.89
CA THR A 439 4.45 5.88 22.60
C THR A 439 5.22 5.00 21.63
N ILE A 440 4.59 4.62 20.50
CA ILE A 440 5.19 3.71 19.51
C ILE A 440 6.40 4.36 18.83
N LEU A 441 6.41 5.68 18.66
CA LEU A 441 7.51 6.44 18.05
C LEU A 441 8.60 6.89 19.04
N SER A 442 8.41 6.74 20.35
CA SER A 442 9.39 7.17 21.39
C SER A 442 9.90 6.05 22.30
N GLN A 443 9.34 4.84 22.19
CA GLN A 443 9.83 3.64 22.87
C GLN A 443 11.12 3.10 22.23
N LYS A 444 11.86 2.26 22.98
CA LYS A 444 12.86 1.35 22.40
C LYS A 444 12.16 0.34 21.49
N ASP A 445 12.86 -0.21 20.50
CA ASP A 445 12.35 -1.21 19.54
C ASP A 445 11.50 -2.27 20.24
N PHE A 446 10.22 -2.36 19.83
CA PHE A 446 9.25 -3.33 20.33
C PHE A 446 8.48 -3.90 19.13
N THR A 447 8.81 -5.11 18.72
CA THR A 447 8.19 -5.80 17.57
C THR A 447 7.65 -7.17 17.98
N VAL A 448 6.86 -7.78 17.11
CA VAL A 448 6.35 -9.15 17.29
C VAL A 448 6.86 -10.07 16.18
N SER A 449 7.16 -11.31 16.55
CA SER A 449 7.47 -12.38 15.59
C SER A 449 6.69 -13.64 15.97
N ASN A 450 6.65 -14.63 15.07
CA ASN A 450 5.89 -15.88 15.26
C ASN A 450 4.43 -15.61 15.65
N THR A 451 3.80 -14.63 15.00
CA THR A 451 2.40 -14.23 15.24
C THR A 451 1.45 -15.33 14.78
N GLN A 452 0.48 -15.66 15.63
CA GLN A 452 -0.65 -16.53 15.30
C GLN A 452 -1.96 -15.81 15.69
N PRO A 453 -2.92 -15.65 14.76
CA PRO A 453 -2.75 -15.74 13.31
C PRO A 453 -1.65 -14.82 12.80
N ALA A 454 -1.01 -15.22 11.69
CA ALA A 454 0.12 -14.49 11.12
C ALA A 454 -0.28 -13.10 10.57
N MET A 455 0.61 -12.13 10.77
CA MET A 455 0.53 -10.77 10.22
C MET A 455 0.10 -10.78 8.74
N GLY A 456 -0.97 -10.05 8.39
CA GLY A 456 -1.42 -9.90 7.00
C GLY A 456 -2.03 -11.14 6.35
N THR A 457 -2.41 -12.16 7.14
CA THR A 457 -3.16 -13.34 6.65
C THR A 457 -4.66 -13.21 6.86
N GLN A 458 -5.43 -13.94 6.05
CA GLN A 458 -6.87 -14.14 6.23
C GLN A 458 -7.12 -15.52 6.84
N ILE A 459 -7.95 -15.60 7.87
CA ILE A 459 -8.36 -16.86 8.52
C ILE A 459 -9.87 -17.10 8.42
N ARG A 460 -10.26 -18.37 8.53
CA ARG A 460 -11.67 -18.81 8.59
C ARG A 460 -12.12 -19.34 9.96
N GLU A 461 -11.18 -19.46 10.89
CA GLU A 461 -11.45 -19.88 12.25
C GLU A 461 -12.12 -18.74 13.03
N ALA A 462 -13.31 -18.97 13.59
CA ALA A 462 -14.04 -17.92 14.31
C ALA A 462 -13.49 -17.62 15.71
N ARG A 463 -12.65 -18.50 16.28
CA ARG A 463 -12.13 -18.42 17.66
C ARG A 463 -10.66 -18.87 17.78
N PRO A 464 -9.74 -18.30 16.98
CA PRO A 464 -8.33 -18.70 17.02
C PRO A 464 -7.73 -18.50 18.42
N VAL A 465 -6.72 -19.31 18.73
CA VAL A 465 -5.75 -18.94 19.76
C VAL A 465 -4.86 -17.83 19.19
N ILE A 466 -4.78 -16.72 19.92
CA ILE A 466 -3.91 -15.60 19.59
C ILE A 466 -2.58 -15.80 20.31
N SER A 467 -1.45 -15.75 19.60
CA SER A 467 -0.13 -15.72 20.22
C SER A 467 0.90 -14.91 19.42
N ALA A 468 1.98 -14.48 20.08
CA ALA A 468 3.15 -13.89 19.43
C ALA A 468 4.35 -13.92 20.37
N LYS A 469 5.56 -14.05 19.81
CA LYS A 469 6.79 -13.71 20.54
C LYS A 469 6.95 -12.19 20.58
N LEU A 470 7.22 -11.66 21.78
CA LEU A 470 7.53 -10.25 22.01
C LEU A 470 9.05 -10.02 21.91
N ASN A 471 9.48 -9.21 20.95
CA ASN A 471 10.89 -8.82 20.80
C ASN A 471 11.03 -7.37 21.26
N TYR A 472 11.62 -7.17 22.45
CA TYR A 472 11.82 -5.84 23.03
C TYR A 472 13.30 -5.58 23.32
N ALA A 473 13.80 -4.41 22.93
CA ALA A 473 15.19 -3.99 23.17
C ALA A 473 15.47 -3.49 24.61
N GLY A 474 14.47 -3.55 25.50
CA GLY A 474 14.62 -3.39 26.94
C GLY A 474 14.11 -4.61 27.69
N LYS A 475 13.77 -4.45 28.98
CA LYS A 475 13.14 -5.51 29.78
C LYS A 475 11.63 -5.26 29.88
N ILE A 476 10.81 -6.28 29.63
CA ILE A 476 9.34 -6.20 29.78
C ILE A 476 8.97 -6.56 31.23
N ASN A 477 8.22 -5.72 31.93
CA ASN A 477 7.66 -6.06 33.24
C ASN A 477 6.51 -7.09 33.07
N PRO A 478 6.65 -8.36 33.51
CA PRO A 478 5.66 -9.41 33.21
C PRO A 478 4.26 -9.10 33.77
N LYS A 479 4.19 -8.51 34.95
CA LYS A 479 2.92 -8.17 35.64
C LYS A 479 2.17 -7.02 34.97
N SER A 480 2.77 -6.36 33.97
CA SER A 480 2.16 -5.27 33.22
C SER A 480 1.58 -5.69 31.87
N VAL A 481 1.86 -6.91 31.38
CA VAL A 481 1.50 -7.32 30.03
C VAL A 481 0.01 -7.62 29.92
N THR A 482 -0.64 -6.94 28.98
CA THR A 482 -2.06 -7.04 28.66
C THR A 482 -2.27 -7.05 27.15
N ALA A 483 -3.39 -7.63 26.70
CA ALA A 483 -3.80 -7.57 25.31
C ALA A 483 -5.24 -7.09 25.12
N GLU A 484 -5.47 -6.42 24.00
CA GLU A 484 -6.78 -5.98 23.51
C GLU A 484 -6.98 -6.45 22.07
N LEU A 485 -8.23 -6.76 21.70
CA LEU A 485 -8.64 -7.09 20.34
C LEU A 485 -9.63 -6.05 19.81
N SER A 486 -9.55 -5.71 18.52
CA SER A 486 -10.50 -4.80 17.86
C SER A 486 -11.96 -5.28 17.93
N THR A 487 -12.17 -6.59 17.95
CA THR A 487 -13.47 -7.27 18.11
C THR A 487 -13.96 -7.31 19.56
N GLY A 488 -13.22 -6.71 20.49
CA GLY A 488 -13.50 -6.72 21.93
C GLY A 488 -12.82 -7.87 22.67
N GLY A 489 -12.21 -7.54 23.81
CA GLY A 489 -11.49 -8.46 24.68
C GLY A 489 -10.43 -7.70 25.47
N ASN A 490 -10.20 -8.09 26.73
CA ASN A 490 -9.21 -7.51 27.62
C ASN A 490 -8.53 -8.66 28.37
N PHE A 491 -7.29 -8.98 28.01
CA PHE A 491 -6.58 -10.16 28.50
C PHE A 491 -5.40 -9.76 29.40
N LYS A 492 -5.19 -10.54 30.46
CA LYS A 492 -4.16 -10.35 31.49
C LYS A 492 -3.54 -11.71 31.84
N ASN A 493 -2.35 -11.71 32.44
CA ASN A 493 -1.60 -12.93 32.80
C ASN A 493 -1.31 -13.85 31.58
N ILE A 494 -1.18 -13.24 30.40
CA ILE A 494 -1.03 -13.92 29.09
C ILE A 494 0.42 -14.19 28.68
N TYR A 495 1.39 -13.69 29.45
CA TYR A 495 2.79 -13.58 29.05
C TYR A 495 3.68 -14.52 29.85
N ASP A 496 4.41 -15.38 29.15
CA ASP A 496 5.51 -16.16 29.72
C ASP A 496 6.85 -15.43 29.54
N PRO A 497 7.53 -15.03 30.63
CA PRO A 497 8.86 -14.42 30.57
C PRO A 497 9.97 -15.33 30.02
N ALA A 498 9.83 -16.66 30.12
CA ALA A 498 10.87 -17.60 29.70
C ALA A 498 10.93 -17.74 28.17
N THR A 499 9.78 -17.90 27.51
CA THR A 499 9.67 -17.92 26.04
C THR A 499 9.46 -16.54 25.42
N GLN A 500 9.31 -15.48 26.23
CA GLN A 500 8.94 -14.12 25.81
C GLN A 500 7.64 -14.06 24.98
N THR A 501 6.73 -15.01 25.20
CA THR A 501 5.55 -15.21 24.34
C THR A 501 4.28 -14.78 25.05
N VAL A 502 3.38 -14.11 24.33
CA VAL A 502 1.98 -13.92 24.75
C VAL A 502 1.10 -14.98 24.10
N THR A 503 0.15 -15.55 24.85
CA THR A 503 -0.86 -16.51 24.33
C THR A 503 -2.20 -16.29 25.03
N PHE A 504 -3.30 -16.21 24.27
CA PHE A 504 -4.66 -16.12 24.82
C PHE A 504 -5.76 -16.61 23.84
N PRO A 505 -6.86 -17.21 24.34
CA PRO A 505 -7.95 -17.72 23.50
C PRO A 505 -8.98 -16.65 23.14
N THR A 506 -9.53 -16.72 21.92
CA THR A 506 -10.64 -15.84 21.51
C THR A 506 -11.99 -16.43 21.96
N ALA A 507 -12.47 -16.05 23.14
CA ALA A 507 -13.65 -16.65 23.77
C ALA A 507 -15.01 -16.38 23.06
N LYS A 508 -15.09 -15.33 22.24
CA LYS A 508 -16.25 -14.99 21.39
C LYS A 508 -15.90 -15.21 19.92
N ASN A 509 -16.90 -15.40 19.07
CA ASN A 509 -16.67 -15.38 17.63
C ASN A 509 -16.10 -14.00 17.22
N LEU A 510 -15.07 -14.00 16.37
CA LEU A 510 -14.60 -12.80 15.69
C LEU A 510 -15.73 -12.24 14.79
N LEU A 511 -15.74 -10.92 14.62
CA LEU A 511 -16.56 -10.24 13.63
C LEU A 511 -15.81 -10.20 12.30
N GLU A 512 -16.51 -10.38 11.17
CA GLU A 512 -15.91 -10.33 9.84
C GLU A 512 -15.21 -8.98 9.60
N GLY A 513 -13.96 -9.02 9.14
CA GLY A 513 -13.14 -7.82 8.93
C GLY A 513 -11.71 -7.93 9.47
N PRO A 514 -10.98 -6.79 9.48
CA PRO A 514 -9.63 -6.72 10.04
C PRO A 514 -9.66 -6.83 11.57
N VAL A 515 -8.91 -7.79 12.09
CA VAL A 515 -8.69 -8.01 13.52
C VAL A 515 -7.34 -7.44 13.89
N PHE A 516 -7.34 -6.42 14.76
CA PHE A 516 -6.14 -5.82 15.31
C PHE A 516 -5.88 -6.42 16.69
N VAL A 517 -4.67 -6.89 16.91
CA VAL A 517 -4.18 -7.36 18.21
C VAL A 517 -3.23 -6.31 18.76
N LEU A 518 -3.51 -5.80 19.95
CA LEU A 518 -2.71 -4.76 20.61
C LEU A 518 -2.15 -5.31 21.92
N ILE A 519 -0.83 -5.35 22.05
CA ILE A 519 -0.13 -5.75 23.29
C ILE A 519 0.39 -4.49 23.97
N LYS A 520 0.05 -4.34 25.26
CA LYS A 520 0.46 -3.19 26.09
C LYS A 520 1.17 -3.69 27.33
N ALA A 521 2.33 -3.12 27.61
CA ALA A 521 3.15 -3.45 28.77
C ALA A 521 3.88 -2.20 29.29
N LYS A 522 4.80 -2.39 30.23
CA LYS A 522 5.75 -1.39 30.70
C LYS A 522 7.18 -1.91 30.59
N ASP A 523 8.11 -1.02 30.23
CA ASP A 523 9.53 -1.25 30.42
C ASP A 523 9.80 -1.39 31.93
N GLN A 524 10.53 -2.44 32.31
CA GLN A 524 10.75 -2.82 33.72
C GLN A 524 11.70 -1.86 34.45
N ASP A 525 12.66 -1.27 33.74
CA ASP A 525 13.71 -0.44 34.34
C ASP A 525 13.25 1.03 34.48
N THR A 526 12.37 1.50 33.59
CA THR A 526 11.90 2.90 33.53
C THR A 526 10.41 3.09 33.84
N GLY A 527 9.62 2.01 33.91
CA GLY A 527 8.18 2.05 34.17
C GLY A 527 7.32 2.69 33.05
N LYS A 528 7.94 3.14 31.96
CA LYS A 528 7.27 3.77 30.81
C LYS A 528 6.36 2.75 30.09
N PRO A 529 5.20 3.19 29.56
CA PRO A 529 4.37 2.33 28.72
C PRO A 529 5.11 1.96 27.43
N ILE A 530 4.90 0.74 26.97
CA ILE A 530 5.37 0.23 25.68
C ILE A 530 4.24 -0.53 25.00
N VAL A 531 4.14 -0.40 23.68
CA VAL A 531 3.01 -0.90 22.88
C VAL A 531 3.50 -1.50 21.57
N VAL A 532 2.99 -2.66 21.22
CA VAL A 532 3.18 -3.30 19.91
C VAL A 532 1.86 -3.86 19.41
N TYR A 533 1.67 -3.96 18.10
CA TYR A 533 0.44 -4.50 17.50
C TYR A 533 0.77 -5.45 16.34
N TRP A 534 -0.21 -6.27 15.97
CA TRP A 534 -0.30 -6.83 14.62
C TRP A 534 -1.75 -6.83 14.13
N GLN A 535 -1.96 -7.20 12.86
CA GLN A 535 -3.30 -7.40 12.32
C GLN A 535 -3.36 -8.62 11.41
N PHE A 536 -4.52 -9.25 11.38
CA PHE A 536 -4.93 -10.27 10.43
C PHE A 536 -6.39 -9.97 10.00
N TYR A 537 -6.98 -10.80 9.16
CA TYR A 537 -8.39 -10.65 8.75
C TYR A 537 -9.17 -11.93 9.06
N TYR A 538 -10.39 -11.80 9.59
CA TYR A 538 -11.31 -12.91 9.73
C TYR A 538 -12.37 -12.83 8.64
N ALA A 539 -12.44 -13.87 7.81
CA ALA A 539 -13.47 -14.06 6.80
C ALA A 539 -14.20 -15.39 7.07
N PRO A 540 -15.49 -15.37 7.46
CA PRO A 540 -16.23 -16.59 7.70
C PRO A 540 -16.25 -17.49 6.44
N PRO A 541 -16.44 -18.81 6.60
CA PRO A 541 -16.86 -19.65 5.49
C PRO A 541 -18.12 -19.05 4.85
N LYS A 542 -18.18 -18.98 3.53
CA LYS A 542 -19.44 -18.66 2.84
C LYS A 542 -20.43 -19.79 3.13
N ALA A 543 -21.66 -19.45 3.47
CA ALA A 543 -22.75 -20.41 3.45
C ALA A 543 -22.88 -20.97 2.02
N THR A 544 -22.97 -22.28 1.92
CA THR A 544 -23.10 -23.07 0.68
C THR A 544 -24.55 -23.34 0.37
#